data_AF-A0A349SEW3-F1
#
_entry.id   AF-A0A349SEW3-F1
#
_cell.length_a   1.000
_cell.length_b   1.000
_cell.length_c   1.000
_cell.angle_alpha   90.00
_cell.angle_beta   90.00
_cell.angle_gamma   90.00
#
_symmetry.space_group_name_H-M   'P 1'
#
loop_
_entity.id
_entity.type
_entity.pdbx_description
1 polymer ?
#
loop_
_entity_poly.entity_id
_entity_poly.type
_entity_poly.pdbx_seq_one_letter_code
_entity_poly.pdbx_strand_id
1 'polypeptide(L)'
;VDLTAYQAAKWRIAKGSQTLVINRQDPFLVQQAANYSGALVTFGLDAPPGPNDLGMVRANGDDWLTRGDERLISATEISLIGRHNLANALAAMALALEFTRLTSQELCSGLRAFDGLPHRCEVVGDWRGIRWINDSKGTNVGATIAALEGLDRPVVLIAGGQAKTSDFSGLSSALSKRATHLVVFGQDAKRIARSVDANIGVTQVEQLAQAVDVAAGEAHMGDVILFSPACASYDQFDNFEHRGDVFRQLVKERHA
;
A
#
# COMPACT_ATOMS: atom_id res chain seq x y z
N VAL A 1 -8.85 18.65 -4.35
CA VAL A 1 -8.11 18.73 -5.64
C VAL A 1 -9.03 18.14 -6.70
N ASP A 2 -9.24 18.83 -7.82
CA ASP A 2 -10.00 18.27 -8.94
C ASP A 2 -9.25 17.05 -9.50
N LEU A 3 -9.93 15.89 -9.56
CA LEU A 3 -9.36 14.63 -10.03
C LEU A 3 -8.88 14.75 -11.47
N THR A 4 -9.62 15.49 -12.31
CA THR A 4 -9.28 15.71 -13.73
C THR A 4 -7.98 16.49 -13.86
N ALA A 5 -7.85 17.60 -13.14
CA ALA A 5 -6.61 18.38 -13.11
C ALA A 5 -5.41 17.58 -12.59
N TYR A 6 -5.61 16.74 -11.56
CA TYR A 6 -4.57 15.87 -11.02
C TYR A 6 -4.10 14.83 -12.05
N GLN A 7 -5.05 14.14 -12.69
CA GLN A 7 -4.80 13.16 -13.74
C GLN A 7 -4.07 13.80 -14.93
N ALA A 8 -4.54 14.95 -15.40
CA ALA A 8 -3.90 15.70 -16.49
C ALA A 8 -2.46 16.12 -16.13
N ALA A 9 -2.22 16.54 -14.88
CA ALA A 9 -0.88 16.90 -14.42
C ALA A 9 0.08 15.70 -14.44
N LYS A 10 -0.38 14.51 -14.03
CA LYS A 10 0.43 13.27 -14.09
C LYS A 10 0.68 12.79 -15.52
N TRP A 11 -0.34 12.86 -16.39
CA TRP A 11 -0.23 12.42 -17.77
C TRP A 11 0.82 13.21 -18.58
N ARG A 12 1.25 14.39 -18.11
CA ARG A 12 2.35 15.15 -18.72
C ARG A 12 3.62 14.33 -18.91
N ILE A 13 3.87 13.30 -18.09
CA ILE A 13 5.03 12.39 -18.25
C ILE A 13 5.02 11.67 -19.61
N ALA A 14 3.86 11.47 -20.23
CA ALA A 14 3.75 10.85 -21.53
C ALA A 14 4.24 11.75 -22.67
N LYS A 15 4.29 13.07 -22.46
CA LYS A 15 4.70 14.02 -23.50
C LYS A 15 6.19 13.83 -23.82
N GLY A 16 6.48 13.41 -25.04
CA GLY A 16 7.86 13.21 -25.52
C GLY A 16 8.48 11.86 -25.10
N SER A 17 7.76 11.03 -24.34
CA SER A 17 8.16 9.65 -24.10
C SER A 17 8.08 8.86 -25.42
N GLN A 18 9.04 7.96 -25.66
CA GLN A 18 9.04 7.03 -26.80
C GLN A 18 8.32 5.72 -26.47
N THR A 19 8.45 5.29 -25.22
CA THR A 19 7.80 4.11 -24.67
C THR A 19 7.04 4.51 -23.41
N LEU A 20 5.83 4.00 -23.24
CA LEU A 20 5.05 4.11 -22.01
C LEU A 20 4.89 2.75 -21.34
N VAL A 21 5.00 2.76 -20.02
CA VAL A 21 4.58 1.66 -19.15
C VAL A 21 3.32 2.10 -18.40
N ILE A 22 2.20 1.39 -18.56
CA ILE A 22 0.93 1.73 -17.88
C ILE A 22 0.33 0.56 -17.11
N ASN A 23 -0.45 0.87 -16.07
CA ASN A 23 -1.30 -0.11 -15.41
C ASN A 23 -2.55 -0.37 -16.26
N ARG A 24 -2.72 -1.59 -16.76
CA ARG A 24 -3.87 -1.96 -17.61
C ARG A 24 -5.19 -2.04 -16.83
N GLN A 25 -5.14 -2.04 -15.51
CA GLN A 25 -6.31 -2.09 -14.63
C GLN A 25 -6.77 -0.69 -14.21
N ASP A 26 -6.10 0.38 -14.68
CA ASP A 26 -6.54 1.77 -14.50
C ASP A 26 -7.24 2.26 -15.79
N PRO A 27 -8.58 2.44 -15.79
CA PRO A 27 -9.33 2.85 -16.97
C PRO A 27 -8.90 4.20 -17.55
N PHE A 28 -8.45 5.13 -16.70
CA PHE A 28 -7.98 6.43 -17.15
C PHE A 28 -6.70 6.26 -17.98
N LEU A 29 -5.75 5.45 -17.51
CA LEU A 29 -4.50 5.20 -18.23
C LEU A 29 -4.74 4.46 -19.55
N VAL A 30 -5.63 3.46 -19.54
CA VAL A 30 -6.01 2.71 -20.75
C VAL A 30 -6.63 3.65 -21.80
N GLN A 31 -7.57 4.51 -21.37
CA GLN A 31 -8.21 5.48 -22.27
C GLN A 31 -7.21 6.47 -22.87
N GLN A 32 -6.28 6.99 -22.06
CA GLN A 32 -5.28 7.95 -22.55
C GLN A 32 -4.26 7.29 -23.48
N ALA A 33 -3.86 6.05 -23.22
CA ALA A 33 -2.90 5.33 -24.04
C ALA A 33 -3.46 4.86 -25.38
N ALA A 34 -4.78 4.78 -25.54
CA ALA A 34 -5.42 4.38 -26.80
C ALA A 34 -5.02 5.26 -28.01
N ASN A 35 -4.65 6.52 -27.76
CA ASN A 35 -4.19 7.47 -28.78
C ASN A 35 -2.67 7.71 -28.74
N TYR A 36 -1.93 6.94 -27.94
CA TYR A 36 -0.49 7.08 -27.84
C TYR A 36 0.19 6.41 -29.04
N SER A 37 1.05 7.16 -29.75
CA SER A 37 1.70 6.71 -30.98
C SER A 37 3.05 6.02 -30.76
N GLY A 38 3.58 6.06 -29.52
CA GLY A 38 4.83 5.39 -29.16
C GLY A 38 4.64 3.92 -28.79
N ALA A 39 5.72 3.27 -28.36
CA ALA A 39 5.66 1.90 -27.87
C ALA A 39 4.90 1.84 -26.54
N LEU A 40 4.04 0.85 -26.37
CA LEU A 40 3.26 0.67 -25.15
C LEU A 40 3.56 -0.70 -24.55
N VAL A 41 3.94 -0.69 -23.28
CA VAL A 41 4.05 -1.87 -22.43
C VAL A 41 3.08 -1.70 -21.28
N THR A 42 2.41 -2.79 -20.93
CA THR A 42 1.34 -2.74 -19.95
C THR A 42 1.57 -3.77 -18.86
N PHE A 43 1.26 -3.42 -17.62
CA PHE A 43 1.33 -4.32 -16.47
C PHE A 43 -0.03 -4.46 -15.77
N GLY A 44 -0.26 -5.59 -15.09
CA GLY A 44 -1.51 -5.86 -14.36
C GLY A 44 -1.49 -7.19 -13.61
N LEU A 45 -2.40 -7.36 -12.66
CA LEU A 45 -2.54 -8.60 -11.86
C LEU A 45 -3.31 -9.72 -12.58
N ASP A 46 -3.64 -9.50 -13.84
CA ASP A 46 -4.22 -10.44 -14.79
C ASP A 46 -3.16 -10.95 -15.79
N ALA A 47 -3.53 -11.93 -16.60
CA ALA A 47 -2.63 -12.49 -17.61
C ALA A 47 -2.21 -11.39 -18.62
N PRO A 48 -0.95 -11.37 -19.06
CA PRO A 48 -0.49 -10.36 -20.00
C PRO A 48 -1.17 -10.55 -21.38
N PRO A 49 -1.70 -9.47 -22.00
CA PRO A 49 -2.39 -9.58 -23.28
C PRO A 49 -1.45 -9.70 -24.48
N GLY A 50 -0.16 -9.41 -24.32
CA GLY A 50 0.85 -9.44 -25.37
C GLY A 50 2.22 -9.91 -24.88
N PRO A 51 3.16 -10.17 -25.82
CA PRO A 51 4.44 -10.79 -25.52
C PRO A 51 5.38 -9.90 -24.69
N ASN A 52 5.19 -8.58 -24.73
CA ASN A 52 6.02 -7.63 -23.99
C ASN A 52 5.38 -7.19 -22.67
N ASP A 53 4.13 -7.56 -22.42
CA ASP A 53 3.35 -7.10 -21.27
C ASP A 53 3.62 -7.96 -20.03
N LEU A 54 3.49 -7.35 -18.85
CA LEU A 54 3.82 -8.01 -17.58
C LEU A 54 2.58 -8.35 -16.78
N GLY A 55 2.30 -9.63 -16.59
CA GLY A 55 1.08 -10.07 -15.93
C GLY A 55 1.32 -11.02 -14.78
N MET A 56 0.22 -11.55 -14.26
CA MET A 56 0.23 -12.70 -13.37
C MET A 56 -0.53 -13.86 -13.99
N VAL A 57 0.03 -15.05 -13.86
CA VAL A 57 -0.64 -16.31 -14.22
C VAL A 57 -0.56 -17.28 -13.06
N ARG A 58 -1.58 -18.12 -12.90
CA ARG A 58 -1.54 -19.20 -11.91
C ARG A 58 -0.95 -20.47 -12.54
N ALA A 59 0.10 -21.01 -11.93
CA ALA A 59 0.76 -22.23 -12.37
C ALA A 59 1.21 -23.07 -11.18
N ASN A 60 0.94 -24.38 -11.23
CA ASN A 60 1.30 -25.34 -10.17
C ASN A 60 0.77 -24.96 -8.78
N GLY A 61 -0.37 -24.27 -8.72
CA GLY A 61 -0.97 -23.82 -7.45
C GLY A 61 -0.51 -22.43 -7.00
N ASP A 62 0.55 -21.89 -7.59
CA ASP A 62 1.15 -20.60 -7.20
C ASP A 62 0.87 -19.50 -8.23
N ASP A 63 0.89 -18.26 -7.76
CA ASP A 63 0.84 -17.08 -8.62
C ASP A 63 2.25 -16.75 -9.11
N TRP A 64 2.43 -16.58 -10.43
CA TRP A 64 3.71 -16.26 -11.06
C TRP A 64 3.64 -14.91 -11.76
N LEU A 65 4.69 -14.10 -11.63
CA LEU A 65 4.87 -12.88 -12.40
C LEU A 65 5.53 -13.25 -13.74
N THR A 66 4.96 -12.78 -14.84
CA THR A 66 5.36 -13.18 -16.20
C THR A 66 5.58 -11.98 -17.12
N ARG A 67 6.35 -12.20 -18.20
CA ARG A 67 6.38 -11.34 -19.39
C ARG A 67 5.85 -12.15 -20.57
N GLY A 68 4.69 -11.77 -21.10
CA GLY A 68 3.97 -12.66 -22.02
C GLY A 68 3.83 -14.06 -21.41
N ASP A 69 4.30 -15.07 -22.14
CA ASP A 69 4.27 -16.47 -21.72
C ASP A 69 5.47 -16.89 -20.85
N GLU A 70 6.50 -16.05 -20.72
CA GLU A 70 7.69 -16.35 -19.91
C GLU A 70 7.40 -16.14 -18.43
N ARG A 71 7.43 -17.23 -17.65
CA ARG A 71 7.37 -17.17 -16.17
C ARG A 71 8.73 -16.74 -15.62
N LEU A 72 8.74 -15.63 -14.89
CA LEU A 72 9.98 -15.02 -14.39
C LEU A 72 10.25 -15.38 -12.93
N ILE A 73 9.27 -15.14 -12.05
CA ILE A 73 9.42 -15.35 -10.60
C ILE A 73 8.08 -15.73 -9.97
N SER A 74 8.11 -16.64 -8.98
CA SER A 74 6.93 -16.92 -8.17
C SER A 74 6.64 -15.76 -7.22
N ALA A 75 5.37 -15.41 -7.03
CA ALA A 75 4.97 -14.43 -6.02
C ALA A 75 5.40 -14.83 -4.60
N THR A 76 5.58 -16.13 -4.33
CA THR A 76 6.06 -16.64 -3.04
C THR A 76 7.55 -16.37 -2.78
N GLU A 77 8.32 -16.01 -3.81
CA GLU A 77 9.74 -15.66 -3.69
C GLU A 77 9.97 -14.18 -3.42
N ILE A 78 8.90 -13.37 -3.42
CA ILE A 78 8.97 -11.92 -3.18
C ILE A 78 8.60 -11.67 -1.72
N SER A 79 9.52 -11.06 -0.95
CA SER A 79 9.30 -10.74 0.47
C SER A 79 8.16 -9.75 0.72
N LEU A 80 7.83 -8.92 -0.27
CA LEU A 80 6.77 -7.92 -0.16
C LEU A 80 5.37 -8.55 -0.10
N ILE A 81 4.61 -8.19 0.92
CA ILE A 81 3.27 -8.74 1.15
C ILE A 81 2.20 -7.92 0.39
N GLY A 82 1.21 -8.62 -0.18
CA GLY A 82 -0.01 -8.03 -0.73
C GLY A 82 -0.01 -7.82 -2.25
N ARG A 83 -1.20 -7.94 -2.85
CA ARG A 83 -1.41 -7.86 -4.32
C ARG A 83 -0.92 -6.54 -4.93
N HIS A 84 -1.05 -5.43 -4.21
CA HIS A 84 -0.57 -4.13 -4.68
C HIS A 84 0.96 -4.10 -4.80
N ASN A 85 1.70 -4.85 -3.98
CA ASN A 85 3.16 -4.95 -4.11
C ASN A 85 3.57 -5.83 -5.28
N LEU A 86 2.79 -6.86 -5.62
CA LEU A 86 2.98 -7.60 -6.87
C LEU A 86 2.75 -6.70 -8.10
N ALA A 87 1.73 -5.83 -8.06
CA ALA A 87 1.53 -4.83 -9.12
C ALA A 87 2.71 -3.85 -9.23
N ASN A 88 3.25 -3.39 -8.09
CA ASN A 88 4.46 -2.55 -8.08
C ASN A 88 5.68 -3.28 -8.63
N ALA A 89 5.84 -4.57 -8.30
CA ALA A 89 6.91 -5.41 -8.83
C ALA A 89 6.79 -5.53 -10.35
N LEU A 90 5.61 -5.83 -10.88
CA LEU A 90 5.37 -5.88 -12.34
C LEU A 90 5.67 -4.55 -13.03
N ALA A 91 5.30 -3.42 -12.42
CA ALA A 91 5.62 -2.10 -12.94
C ALA A 91 7.13 -1.85 -12.97
N ALA A 92 7.84 -2.19 -11.89
CA ALA A 92 9.30 -2.08 -11.80
C ALA A 92 9.99 -3.01 -12.80
N MET A 93 9.48 -4.22 -12.99
CA MET A 93 9.96 -5.18 -13.98
C MET A 93 9.81 -4.64 -15.40
N ALA A 94 8.65 -4.07 -15.72
CA ALA A 94 8.41 -3.46 -17.02
C ALA A 94 9.42 -2.34 -17.30
N LEU A 95 9.62 -1.44 -16.35
CA LEU A 95 10.58 -0.35 -16.50
C LEU A 95 12.01 -0.88 -16.65
N ALA A 96 12.41 -1.87 -15.84
CA ALA A 96 13.75 -2.44 -15.89
C ALA A 96 14.01 -3.14 -17.23
N LEU A 97 13.08 -3.96 -17.71
CA LEU A 97 13.23 -4.73 -18.95
C LEU A 97 13.21 -3.85 -20.20
N GLU A 98 12.46 -2.73 -20.17
CA GLU A 98 12.37 -1.82 -21.32
C GLU A 98 13.51 -0.79 -21.38
N PHE A 99 13.97 -0.29 -20.23
CA PHE A 99 14.86 0.88 -20.19
C PHE A 99 16.26 0.59 -19.66
N THR A 100 16.57 -0.66 -19.31
CA THR A 100 17.90 -1.05 -18.82
C THR A 100 18.45 -2.23 -19.61
N ARG A 101 19.67 -2.66 -19.28
CA ARG A 101 20.29 -3.88 -19.83
C ARG A 101 20.24 -5.05 -18.84
N LEU A 102 19.44 -4.94 -17.79
CA LEU A 102 19.30 -6.00 -16.80
C LEU A 102 18.69 -7.22 -17.44
N THR A 103 19.26 -8.38 -17.14
CA THR A 103 18.69 -9.67 -17.48
C THR A 103 17.50 -9.98 -16.59
N SER A 104 16.60 -10.85 -17.06
CA SER A 104 15.50 -11.40 -16.25
C SER A 104 16.01 -11.98 -14.92
N GLN A 105 17.18 -12.61 -14.92
CA GLN A 105 17.78 -13.20 -13.72
C GLN A 105 18.23 -12.15 -12.70
N GLU A 106 18.91 -11.08 -13.13
CA GLU A 106 19.32 -9.98 -12.24
C GLU A 106 18.11 -9.27 -11.65
N LEU A 107 17.07 -9.05 -12.46
CA LEU A 107 15.81 -8.47 -12.02
C LEU A 107 15.12 -9.33 -10.95
N CYS A 108 15.02 -10.64 -11.18
CA CYS A 108 14.46 -11.58 -10.20
C CYS A 108 15.31 -11.62 -8.92
N SER A 109 16.63 -11.54 -9.02
CA SER A 109 17.52 -11.46 -7.85
C SER A 109 17.26 -10.18 -7.04
N GLY A 110 17.10 -9.04 -7.70
CA GLY A 110 16.76 -7.78 -7.05
C GLY A 110 15.41 -7.83 -6.33
N LEU A 111 14.40 -8.46 -6.94
CA LEU A 111 13.08 -8.65 -6.33
C LEU A 111 13.11 -9.55 -5.09
N ARG A 112 13.88 -10.65 -5.12
CA ARG A 112 14.06 -11.53 -3.95
C ARG A 112 14.76 -10.83 -2.79
N ALA A 113 15.72 -9.96 -3.09
CA ALA A 113 16.53 -9.26 -2.08
C ALA A 113 15.87 -7.98 -1.53
N PHE A 114 14.74 -7.55 -2.10
CA PHE A 114 14.10 -6.30 -1.70
C PHE A 114 13.11 -6.50 -0.55
N ASP A 115 13.53 -6.11 0.65
CA ASP A 115 12.74 -6.25 1.89
C ASP A 115 11.69 -5.14 2.11
N GLY A 116 11.52 -4.25 1.14
CA GLY A 116 10.60 -3.12 1.23
C GLY A 116 11.28 -1.82 1.64
N LEU A 117 10.45 -0.84 1.96
CA LEU A 117 10.91 0.46 2.43
C LEU A 117 10.49 0.63 3.90
N PRO A 118 11.31 1.29 4.74
CA PRO A 118 10.86 1.74 6.04
C PRO A 118 9.51 2.47 5.93
N HIS A 119 8.65 2.29 6.93
CA HIS A 119 7.33 2.93 7.00
C HIS A 119 6.33 2.53 5.90
N ARG A 120 6.59 1.46 5.14
CA ARG A 120 5.68 0.92 4.13
C ARG A 120 5.34 -0.54 4.42
N CYS A 121 4.26 -0.76 5.16
CA CYS A 121 3.89 -2.05 5.73
C CYS A 121 5.06 -2.77 6.43
N GLU A 122 5.91 -1.99 7.10
CA GLU A 122 7.11 -2.48 7.79
C GLU A 122 6.72 -3.22 9.07
N VAL A 123 7.13 -4.48 9.22
CA VAL A 123 6.92 -5.21 10.48
C VAL A 123 7.89 -4.70 11.52
N VAL A 124 7.38 -4.03 12.56
CA VAL A 124 8.18 -3.47 13.66
C VAL A 124 8.57 -4.55 14.66
N GLY A 125 7.70 -5.55 14.85
CA GLY A 125 7.93 -6.71 15.70
C GLY A 125 6.67 -7.52 15.95
N ASP A 126 6.83 -8.62 16.67
CA ASP A 126 5.76 -9.50 17.12
C ASP A 126 5.95 -9.78 18.61
N TRP A 127 4.93 -9.45 19.42
CA TRP A 127 4.94 -9.70 20.86
C TRP A 127 3.68 -10.44 21.25
N ARG A 128 3.85 -11.63 21.84
CA ARG A 128 2.76 -12.51 22.28
C ARG A 128 1.76 -12.84 21.14
N GLY A 129 2.26 -12.97 19.92
CA GLY A 129 1.45 -13.29 18.74
C GLY A 129 0.67 -12.11 18.19
N ILE A 130 0.96 -10.88 18.63
CA ILE A 130 0.40 -9.64 18.08
C ILE A 130 1.48 -8.98 17.23
N ARG A 131 1.21 -8.85 15.93
CA ARG A 131 2.14 -8.26 14.97
C ARG A 131 1.91 -6.76 14.85
N TRP A 132 2.98 -5.98 14.95
CA TRP A 132 2.95 -4.53 14.80
C TRP A 132 3.49 -4.12 13.43
N ILE A 133 2.70 -3.35 12.66
CA ILE A 133 3.04 -2.92 11.31
C ILE A 133 3.04 -1.40 11.22
N ASN A 134 4.16 -0.84 10.76
CA ASN A 134 4.34 0.58 10.46
C ASN A 134 4.10 0.85 8.96
N ASP A 135 2.98 1.48 8.65
CA ASP A 135 2.64 2.01 7.33
C ASP A 135 2.43 3.53 7.39
N SER A 136 3.28 4.26 8.11
CA SER A 136 3.18 5.74 8.22
C SER A 136 3.15 6.46 6.87
N LYS A 137 3.73 5.85 5.81
CA LYS A 137 3.68 6.33 4.43
C LYS A 137 2.28 6.28 3.82
N GLY A 138 1.35 5.53 4.41
CA GLY A 138 -0.09 5.47 4.13
C GLY A 138 -0.81 6.79 4.40
N THR A 139 -0.41 7.84 3.68
CA THR A 139 -0.83 9.24 3.87
C THR A 139 -2.16 9.59 3.19
N ASN A 140 -2.85 8.59 2.63
CA ASN A 140 -4.15 8.74 1.99
C ASN A 140 -5.00 7.48 2.20
N VAL A 141 -6.32 7.64 2.03
CA VAL A 141 -7.32 6.58 2.26
C VAL A 141 -7.08 5.34 1.40
N GLY A 142 -6.74 5.51 0.12
CA GLY A 142 -6.48 4.39 -0.78
C GLY A 142 -5.29 3.52 -0.36
N ALA A 143 -4.22 4.14 0.16
CA ALA A 143 -3.08 3.40 0.70
C ALA A 143 -3.47 2.58 1.94
N THR A 144 -4.26 3.16 2.84
CA THR A 144 -4.75 2.45 4.03
C THR A 144 -5.68 1.29 3.68
N ILE A 145 -6.57 1.47 2.70
CA ILE A 145 -7.41 0.38 2.18
C ILE A 145 -6.53 -0.74 1.63
N ALA A 146 -5.52 -0.42 0.81
CA ALA A 146 -4.62 -1.43 0.24
C ALA A 146 -3.81 -2.18 1.31
N ALA A 147 -3.41 -1.50 2.39
CA ALA A 147 -2.74 -2.12 3.54
C ALA A 147 -3.68 -3.08 4.27
N LEU A 148 -4.92 -2.65 4.58
CA LEU A 148 -5.93 -3.50 5.21
C LEU A 148 -6.25 -4.73 4.35
N GLU A 149 -6.52 -4.55 3.06
CA GLU A 149 -6.88 -5.65 2.16
C GLU A 149 -5.76 -6.69 2.00
N GLY A 150 -4.49 -6.26 2.17
CA GLY A 150 -3.31 -7.12 2.10
C GLY A 150 -3.07 -8.02 3.31
N LEU A 151 -3.76 -7.79 4.44
CA LEU A 151 -3.64 -8.60 5.65
C LEU A 151 -4.63 -9.77 5.62
N ASP A 152 -4.32 -10.87 6.31
CA ASP A 152 -5.13 -12.09 6.37
C ASP A 152 -5.68 -12.38 7.79
N ARG A 153 -5.52 -11.41 8.70
CA ARG A 153 -5.82 -11.52 10.14
C ARG A 153 -6.72 -10.35 10.59
N PRO A 154 -7.37 -10.46 11.77
CA PRO A 154 -8.06 -9.33 12.39
C PRO A 154 -7.11 -8.17 12.69
N VAL A 155 -7.60 -6.94 12.58
CA VAL A 155 -6.77 -5.74 12.63
C VAL A 155 -7.29 -4.73 13.65
N VAL A 156 -6.40 -4.22 14.49
CA VAL A 156 -6.60 -2.95 15.19
C VAL A 156 -5.91 -1.85 14.37
N LEU A 157 -6.69 -0.95 13.77
CA LEU A 157 -6.14 0.13 12.94
C LEU A 157 -5.87 1.37 13.79
N ILE A 158 -4.66 1.93 13.68
CA ILE A 158 -4.35 3.28 14.14
C ILE A 158 -4.34 4.21 12.91
N ALA A 159 -5.28 5.15 12.87
CA ALA A 159 -5.41 6.14 11.80
C ALA A 159 -5.45 7.56 12.36
N GLY A 160 -5.06 8.58 11.60
CA GLY A 160 -5.06 9.94 12.13
C GLY A 160 -4.07 10.90 11.50
N GLY A 161 -4.29 12.18 11.78
CA GLY A 161 -3.50 13.30 11.26
C GLY A 161 -4.35 14.31 10.50
N GLN A 162 -3.76 14.92 9.47
CA GLN A 162 -4.42 15.91 8.62
C GLN A 162 -4.93 15.30 7.30
N ALA A 163 -6.24 15.16 7.19
CA ALA A 163 -6.96 14.51 6.09
C ALA A 163 -7.12 15.38 4.84
N LYS A 164 -6.88 16.69 4.93
CA LYS A 164 -7.18 17.66 3.85
C LYS A 164 -8.60 17.44 3.30
N THR A 165 -8.76 17.24 1.99
CA THR A 165 -10.06 16.99 1.33
C THR A 165 -10.36 15.50 1.10
N SER A 166 -9.74 14.58 1.84
CA SER A 166 -9.89 13.14 1.59
C SER A 166 -11.31 12.66 1.87
N ASP A 167 -11.84 11.81 1.01
CA ASP A 167 -13.10 11.11 1.25
C ASP A 167 -12.81 9.76 1.93
N PHE A 168 -13.42 9.55 3.10
CA PHE A 168 -13.26 8.35 3.92
C PHE A 168 -14.36 7.33 3.70
N SER A 169 -15.33 7.58 2.80
CA SER A 169 -16.45 6.67 2.53
C SER A 169 -16.01 5.23 2.23
N GLY A 170 -14.93 5.07 1.46
CA GLY A 170 -14.36 3.76 1.14
C GLY A 170 -13.71 3.04 2.32
N LEU A 171 -13.34 3.76 3.38
CA LEU A 171 -12.66 3.19 4.55
C LEU A 171 -13.61 2.28 5.36
N SER A 172 -14.89 2.62 5.49
CA SER A 172 -15.86 1.82 6.26
C SER A 172 -15.97 0.39 5.72
N SER A 173 -16.07 0.24 4.39
CA SER A 173 -16.16 -1.08 3.73
C SER A 173 -14.89 -1.92 3.87
N ALA A 174 -13.72 -1.28 3.88
CA ALA A 174 -12.46 -1.99 4.11
C ALA A 174 -12.32 -2.44 5.57
N LEU A 175 -12.70 -1.56 6.51
CA LEU A 175 -12.65 -1.84 7.94
C LEU A 175 -13.63 -2.94 8.34
N SER A 176 -14.88 -2.93 7.86
CA SER A 176 -15.89 -3.92 8.25
C SER A 176 -15.51 -5.38 7.92
N LYS A 177 -14.59 -5.57 6.98
CA LYS A 177 -14.08 -6.90 6.60
C LYS A 177 -13.01 -7.45 7.53
N ARG A 178 -12.24 -6.59 8.21
CA ARG A 178 -11.01 -7.01 8.91
C ARG A 178 -10.74 -6.33 10.24
N ALA A 179 -11.23 -5.11 10.45
CA ALA A 179 -10.92 -4.33 11.62
C ALA A 179 -11.80 -4.72 12.80
N THR A 180 -11.17 -5.04 13.93
CA THR A 180 -11.82 -5.26 15.21
C THR A 180 -12.01 -3.95 15.97
N HIS A 181 -11.05 -3.04 15.84
CA HIS A 181 -11.08 -1.73 16.48
C HIS A 181 -10.37 -0.67 15.65
N LEU A 182 -10.82 0.57 15.77
CA LEU A 182 -10.23 1.75 15.14
C LEU A 182 -9.82 2.75 16.22
N VAL A 183 -8.53 3.06 16.28
CA VAL A 183 -7.99 4.13 17.12
C VAL A 183 -7.68 5.33 16.25
N VAL A 184 -8.32 6.47 16.53
CA VAL A 184 -8.13 7.70 15.77
C VAL A 184 -7.43 8.79 16.58
N PHE A 185 -6.50 9.51 15.96
CA PHE A 185 -5.77 10.62 16.58
C PHE A 185 -5.53 11.80 15.63
N GLY A 186 -5.03 12.92 16.18
CA GLY A 186 -4.67 14.10 15.39
C GLY A 186 -5.87 14.96 14.95
N GLN A 187 -5.57 15.92 14.06
CA GLN A 187 -6.49 17.00 13.70
C GLN A 187 -7.86 16.52 13.19
N ASP A 188 -7.88 15.51 12.31
CA ASP A 188 -9.10 15.01 11.68
C ASP A 188 -9.68 13.74 12.35
N ALA A 189 -9.25 13.39 13.56
CA ALA A 189 -9.72 12.19 14.28
C ALA A 189 -11.24 12.07 14.33
N LYS A 190 -11.93 13.15 14.70
CA LYS A 190 -13.41 13.21 14.77
C LYS A 190 -14.08 12.93 13.43
N ARG A 191 -13.45 13.35 12.33
CA ARG A 191 -13.98 13.18 10.98
C ARG A 191 -13.84 11.73 10.53
N ILE A 192 -12.72 11.09 10.83
CA ILE A 192 -12.49 9.66 10.56
C ILE A 192 -13.43 8.79 11.40
N ALA A 193 -13.59 9.10 12.69
CA ALA A 193 -14.52 8.37 13.57
C ALA A 193 -15.97 8.39 13.07
N ARG A 194 -16.38 9.46 12.38
CA ARG A 194 -17.74 9.58 11.81
C ARG A 194 -17.92 8.87 10.47
N SER A 195 -16.83 8.47 9.81
CA SER A 195 -16.89 7.84 8.49
C SER A 195 -16.94 6.31 8.54
N VAL A 196 -17.07 5.72 9.74
CA VAL A 196 -17.05 4.28 9.95
C VAL A 196 -18.36 3.80 10.57
N ASP A 197 -18.73 2.57 10.25
CA ASP A 197 -19.97 1.96 10.76
C ASP A 197 -19.90 1.75 12.28
N ALA A 198 -21.07 1.84 12.94
CA ALA A 198 -21.20 1.70 14.39
C ALA A 198 -20.82 0.31 14.95
N ASN A 199 -20.58 -0.68 14.07
CA ASN A 199 -20.24 -2.04 14.45
C ASN A 199 -18.76 -2.24 14.78
N ILE A 200 -17.92 -1.23 14.50
CA ILE A 200 -16.49 -1.26 14.81
C ILE A 200 -16.27 -0.42 16.04
N GLY A 201 -15.54 -0.94 17.03
CA GLY A 201 -15.15 -0.14 18.19
C GLY A 201 -14.27 1.02 17.74
N VAL A 202 -14.60 2.24 18.16
CA VAL A 202 -13.83 3.44 17.81
C VAL A 202 -13.39 4.16 19.08
N THR A 203 -12.08 4.32 19.26
CA THR A 203 -11.51 5.13 20.34
C THR A 203 -10.80 6.35 19.75
N GLN A 204 -11.20 7.54 20.20
CA GLN A 204 -10.51 8.77 19.87
C GLN A 204 -9.50 9.12 20.97
N VAL A 205 -8.28 9.45 20.55
CA VAL A 205 -7.21 9.99 21.40
C VAL A 205 -6.62 11.25 20.76
N GLU A 206 -5.75 11.95 21.47
CA GLU A 206 -5.13 13.17 20.96
C GLU A 206 -3.81 12.89 20.25
N GLN A 207 -2.98 12.02 20.84
CA GLN A 207 -1.59 11.80 20.43
C GLN A 207 -1.31 10.36 20.04
N LEU A 208 -0.30 10.15 19.19
CA LEU A 208 0.12 8.83 18.72
C LEU A 208 0.51 7.88 19.86
N ALA A 209 1.15 8.37 20.93
CA ALA A 209 1.51 7.56 22.09
C ALA A 209 0.28 6.92 22.76
N GLN A 210 -0.77 7.72 22.98
CA GLN A 210 -2.05 7.22 23.50
C GLN A 210 -2.68 6.21 22.55
N ALA A 211 -2.52 6.42 21.23
CA ALA A 211 -3.08 5.52 20.24
C ALA A 211 -2.40 4.14 20.27
N VAL A 212 -1.07 4.11 20.45
CA VAL A 212 -0.29 2.88 20.64
C VAL A 212 -0.76 2.12 21.88
N ASP A 213 -0.97 2.83 23.00
CA ASP A 213 -1.41 2.21 24.24
C ASP A 213 -2.82 1.61 24.15
N VAL A 214 -3.76 2.36 23.56
CA VAL A 214 -5.12 1.89 23.32
C VAL A 214 -5.10 0.68 22.38
N ALA A 215 -4.40 0.76 21.25
CA ALA A 215 -4.36 -0.32 20.27
C ALA A 215 -3.83 -1.63 20.87
N ALA A 216 -2.82 -1.54 21.74
CA ALA A 216 -2.31 -2.70 22.47
C ALA A 216 -3.27 -3.28 23.50
N GLY A 217 -4.18 -2.47 24.06
CA GLY A 217 -5.22 -2.94 24.99
C GLY A 217 -6.36 -3.67 24.29
N GLU A 218 -6.65 -3.30 23.03
CA GLU A 218 -7.75 -3.86 22.24
C GLU A 218 -7.33 -5.11 21.42
N ALA A 219 -6.03 -5.29 21.16
CA ALA A 219 -5.52 -6.39 20.36
C ALA A 219 -5.45 -7.71 21.13
N HIS A 220 -5.81 -8.80 20.46
CA HIS A 220 -5.75 -10.16 20.98
C HIS A 220 -4.67 -10.99 20.27
N MET A 221 -4.28 -12.12 20.87
CA MET A 221 -3.31 -13.04 20.26
C MET A 221 -3.78 -13.46 18.86
N GLY A 222 -2.93 -13.28 17.85
CA GLY A 222 -3.24 -13.54 16.45
C GLY A 222 -3.60 -12.28 15.65
N ASP A 223 -3.90 -11.16 16.31
CA ASP A 223 -4.23 -9.90 15.67
C ASP A 223 -3.00 -9.18 15.10
N VAL A 224 -3.29 -8.20 14.25
CA VAL A 224 -2.32 -7.23 13.74
C VAL A 224 -2.70 -5.84 14.25
N ILE A 225 -1.74 -5.12 14.82
CA ILE A 225 -1.85 -3.67 15.02
C ILE A 225 -1.22 -2.99 13.81
N LEU A 226 -2.06 -2.35 12.99
CA LEU A 226 -1.64 -1.64 11.79
C LEU A 226 -1.63 -0.14 12.06
N PHE A 227 -0.46 0.49 11.94
CA PHE A 227 -0.36 1.94 11.87
C PHE A 227 -0.40 2.40 10.42
N SER A 228 -1.59 2.72 9.92
CA SER A 228 -1.80 3.23 8.56
C SER A 228 -2.67 4.49 8.61
N PRO A 229 -2.06 5.69 8.64
CA PRO A 229 -2.72 6.92 9.10
C PRO A 229 -3.89 7.44 8.25
N ALA A 230 -3.99 7.05 6.97
CA ALA A 230 -4.89 7.61 5.95
C ALA A 230 -4.77 9.13 5.71
N CYS A 231 -3.86 9.80 6.43
CA CYS A 231 -3.74 11.24 6.52
C CYS A 231 -2.27 11.69 6.47
N ALA A 232 -2.06 12.95 6.07
CA ALA A 232 -0.76 13.60 6.18
C ALA A 232 -0.38 13.79 7.67
N SER A 233 0.92 13.96 7.95
CA SER A 233 1.48 13.98 9.32
C SER A 233 1.68 15.38 9.90
N TYR A 234 1.48 16.44 9.11
CA TYR A 234 1.94 17.80 9.39
C TYR A 234 1.24 18.51 10.54
N ASP A 235 0.21 17.91 11.14
CA ASP A 235 -0.46 18.44 12.32
C ASP A 235 0.34 18.20 13.62
N GLN A 236 1.14 17.12 13.66
CA GLN A 236 1.88 16.71 14.86
C GLN A 236 3.35 16.35 14.59
N PHE A 237 3.76 16.22 13.33
CA PHE A 237 5.10 15.74 12.94
C PHE A 237 5.63 16.47 11.71
N ASP A 238 6.95 16.47 11.54
CA ASP A 238 7.61 17.16 10.42
C ASP A 238 7.34 16.51 9.05
N ASN A 239 7.23 15.19 9.03
CA ASN A 239 6.99 14.37 7.83
C ASN A 239 6.53 12.96 8.25
N PHE A 240 6.26 12.10 7.27
CA PHE A 240 5.74 10.75 7.56
C PHE A 240 6.83 9.83 8.13
N GLU A 241 8.10 10.09 7.81
CA GLU A 241 9.26 9.39 8.34
C GLU A 241 9.40 9.63 9.85
N HIS A 242 9.42 10.90 10.29
CA HIS A 242 9.45 11.28 11.71
C HIS A 242 8.26 10.64 12.46
N ARG A 243 7.04 10.72 11.92
CA ARG A 243 5.87 10.05 12.51
C ARG A 243 6.04 8.53 12.62
N GLY A 244 6.60 7.91 11.59
CA GLY A 244 6.86 6.48 11.54
C GLY A 244 7.98 6.05 12.50
N ASP A 245 8.99 6.88 12.71
CA ASP A 245 10.06 6.69 13.69
C ASP A 245 9.54 6.74 15.12
N VAL A 246 8.72 7.75 15.42
CA VAL A 246 8.05 7.87 16.72
C VAL A 246 7.19 6.64 17.00
N PHE A 247 6.42 6.16 16.03
CA PHE A 247 5.66 4.91 16.20
C PHE A 247 6.59 3.72 16.53
N ARG A 248 7.69 3.54 15.78
CA ARG A 248 8.66 2.46 16.05
C ARG A 248 9.24 2.55 17.45
N GLN A 249 9.60 3.76 17.88
CA GLN A 249 10.16 3.99 19.20
C GLN A 249 9.15 3.65 20.31
N LEU A 250 7.91 4.17 20.22
CA LEU A 250 6.84 3.90 21.18
C LEU A 250 6.55 2.41 21.32
N VAL A 251 6.48 1.68 20.20
CA VAL A 251 6.26 0.23 20.21
C VAL A 251 7.41 -0.50 20.89
N LYS A 252 8.67 -0.12 20.61
CA LYS A 252 9.83 -0.73 21.25
C LYS A 252 9.89 -0.44 22.74
N GLU A 253 9.66 0.81 23.15
CA GLU A 253 9.67 1.22 24.57
C GLU A 253 8.59 0.50 25.38
N ARG A 254 7.41 0.26 24.78
CA ARG A 254 6.32 -0.51 25.41
C ARG A 254 6.68 -1.96 25.69
N HIS A 255 7.63 -2.52 24.94
CA HIS A 255 8.00 -3.94 25.01
C HIS A 255 9.43 -4.20 25.48
N ALA A 256 10.14 -3.16 25.91
CA ALA A 256 11.43 -3.24 26.59
C ALA A 256 11.27 -3.69 28.04
#